data_AF-A0A530YWB6-F1
#
_entry.id   AF-A0A530YWB6-F1
#
_cell.length_a   1.000
_cell.length_b   1.000
_cell.length_c   1.000
_cell.angle_alpha   90.00
_cell.angle_beta   90.00
_cell.angle_gamma   90.00
#
_symmetry.space_group_name_H-M   'P 1'
#
loop_
_entity.id
_entity.type
_entity.pdbx_description
1 polymer ?
#
loop_
_entity_poly.entity_id
_entity_poly.type
_entity_poly.pdbx_seq_one_letter_code
_entity_poly.pdbx_strand_id
1 'polypeptide(L)' 'MPNTNIDHAFTARARTGASFEPTYAGALSFMRRKYSKDVKGADAVVWGIPFDAAVTNRPGARFGPQAIRRAST' A
#
# COMPACT_ATOMS: atom_id res chain seq x y z
N MET A 1 -6.75 -12.00 23.36
CA MET A 1 -7.32 -11.48 22.11
C MET A 1 -6.14 -11.00 21.24
N PRO A 2 -6.07 -11.32 19.94
CA PRO A 2 -5.07 -10.73 19.05
C PRO A 2 -5.17 -9.21 19.12
N ASN A 3 -4.04 -8.52 19.09
CA ASN A 3 -4.02 -7.05 19.06
C ASN A 3 -4.81 -6.57 17.84
N THR A 4 -5.87 -5.80 18.04
CA THR A 4 -6.74 -5.30 16.96
C THR A 4 -6.13 -4.13 16.19
N ASN A 5 -4.97 -3.62 16.60
CA ASN A 5 -4.31 -2.45 16.01
C ASN A 5 -3.29 -2.80 14.91
N ILE A 6 -3.33 -4.01 14.35
CA ILE A 6 -2.46 -4.43 13.24
C ILE A 6 -3.30 -4.64 11.96
N ASP A 7 -2.61 -4.67 10.82
CA ASP A 7 -3.21 -4.90 9.49
C ASP A 7 -4.26 -3.86 9.08
N HIS A 8 -4.01 -2.58 9.37
CA HIS A 8 -4.93 -1.48 9.07
C HIS A 8 -5.23 -1.35 7.57
N ALA A 9 -4.35 -1.84 6.70
CA ALA A 9 -4.64 -1.93 5.27
C ALA A 9 -5.95 -2.69 4.97
N PHE A 10 -6.36 -3.61 5.84
CA PHE A 10 -7.61 -4.38 5.74
C PHE A 10 -8.62 -4.01 6.84
N THR A 11 -8.15 -3.81 8.06
CA THR A 11 -9.01 -3.70 9.26
C THR A 11 -9.43 -2.27 9.59
N ALA A 12 -8.82 -1.25 8.96
CA ALA A 12 -9.13 0.15 9.27
C ALA A 12 -10.61 0.47 9.02
N ARG A 13 -11.24 1.08 10.03
CA ARG A 13 -12.65 1.51 9.99
C ARG A 13 -12.83 2.82 9.23
N ALA A 14 -11.82 3.70 9.25
CA ALA A 14 -11.83 4.99 8.57
C ALA A 14 -10.72 5.08 7.50
N ARG A 15 -10.90 6.01 6.55
CA ARG A 15 -9.90 6.34 5.50
C ARG A 15 -8.80 7.28 6.00
N THR A 16 -8.83 7.72 7.25
CA THR A 16 -7.84 8.59 7.89
C THR A 16 -7.41 7.98 9.22
N GLY A 17 -6.37 8.53 9.83
CA GLY A 17 -5.79 8.04 11.08
C GLY A 17 -4.47 7.26 10.89
N ALA A 18 -3.73 7.15 11.99
CA ALA A 18 -2.45 6.46 12.06
C ALA A 18 -2.62 4.93 12.09
N SER A 19 -1.58 4.22 11.66
CA SER A 19 -1.42 2.78 11.88
C SER A 19 -0.32 2.56 12.91
N PHE A 20 -0.52 1.62 13.83
CA PHE A 20 0.44 1.24 14.87
C PHE A 20 0.99 -0.18 14.62
N GLU A 21 1.29 -0.46 13.36
CA GLU A 21 1.87 -1.73 12.93
C GLU A 21 3.38 -1.80 13.23
N PRO A 22 3.91 -2.95 13.68
CA PRO A 22 5.35 -3.17 13.69
C PRO A 22 5.92 -3.02 12.28
N THR A 23 7.01 -2.27 12.11
CA THR A 23 7.58 -1.93 10.80
C THR A 23 7.91 -3.15 9.95
N TYR A 24 8.30 -4.26 10.58
CA TYR A 24 8.68 -5.52 9.93
C TYR A 24 7.50 -6.48 9.66
N ALA A 25 6.27 -6.14 10.04
CA ALA A 25 5.10 -7.01 9.93
C ALA A 25 3.91 -6.28 9.30
N GLY A 26 2.77 -6.98 9.23
CA GLY A 26 1.51 -6.43 8.79
C GLY A 26 1.34 -6.30 7.27
N ALA A 27 0.14 -5.91 6.86
CA ALA A 27 -0.25 -5.76 5.47
C ALA A 27 0.45 -4.61 4.72
N LEU A 28 1.04 -4.95 3.57
CA LEU A 28 1.92 -4.06 2.80
C LEU A 28 1.16 -3.23 1.75
N SER A 29 0.24 -2.38 2.19
CA SER A 29 -0.23 -1.27 1.36
C SER A 29 0.73 -0.08 1.43
N PHE A 30 0.57 0.89 0.53
CA PHE A 30 1.38 2.10 0.58
C PHE A 30 1.09 2.86 1.88
N MET A 31 2.12 3.10 2.70
CA MET A 31 2.01 3.77 4.01
C MET A 31 0.89 3.22 4.90
N ARG A 32 0.66 1.90 4.85
CA ARG A 32 -0.40 1.20 5.61
C ARG A 32 -1.82 1.75 5.36
N ARG A 33 -2.06 2.45 4.24
CA ARG A 33 -3.39 2.94 3.87
C ARG A 33 -4.35 1.80 3.52
N LYS A 34 -5.65 1.98 3.77
CA LYS A 34 -6.67 0.97 3.49
C LYS A 34 -6.71 0.59 2.01
N TYR A 35 -6.68 -0.70 1.70
CA TYR A 35 -7.01 -1.22 0.38
C TYR A 35 -8.50 -1.06 0.12
N SER A 36 -8.85 -0.36 -0.94
CA SER A 36 -10.24 -0.21 -1.39
C SER A 36 -10.28 0.06 -2.89
N LYS A 37 -11.35 -0.39 -3.55
CA LYS A 37 -11.68 0.01 -4.92
C LYS A 37 -12.65 1.19 -4.98
N ASP A 38 -13.31 1.50 -3.86
CA ASP A 38 -14.15 2.68 -3.74
C ASP A 38 -13.25 3.92 -3.58
N VAL A 39 -13.34 4.85 -4.52
CA VAL A 39 -12.56 6.09 -4.56
C VAL A 39 -13.37 7.30 -4.07
N LYS A 40 -14.66 7.14 -3.79
CA LYS A 40 -15.52 8.26 -3.37
C LYS A 40 -15.01 8.87 -2.07
N GLY A 41 -14.86 10.20 -2.06
CA GLY A 41 -14.40 10.95 -0.89
C GLY A 41 -12.94 10.73 -0.52
N ALA A 42 -12.11 10.19 -1.43
CA ALA A 42 -10.66 10.17 -1.25
C ALA A 42 -10.04 11.47 -1.79
N ASP A 43 -9.18 12.11 -1.01
CA ASP A 43 -8.42 13.28 -1.45
C ASP A 43 -7.32 12.90 -2.44
N ALA A 44 -6.73 11.72 -2.27
CA ALA A 44 -5.71 11.15 -3.14
C ALA A 44 -5.85 9.62 -3.22
N VAL A 45 -5.46 9.06 -4.36
CA VAL A 45 -5.46 7.61 -4.62
C VAL A 45 -4.08 7.18 -5.06
N VAL A 46 -3.53 6.16 -4.41
CA VAL A 46 -2.27 5.54 -4.81
C VAL A 46 -2.56 4.32 -5.67
N TRP A 47 -2.20 4.41 -6.95
CA TRP A 47 -2.37 3.33 -7.92
C TRP A 47 -1.02 2.87 -8.47
N GLY A 48 -0.83 1.55 -8.54
CA GLY A 48 0.38 0.97 -9.12
C GLY A 48 0.12 0.51 -10.55
N ILE A 49 0.93 0.97 -11.50
CA ILE A 49 0.92 0.48 -12.88
C ILE A 49 2.19 -0.36 -13.10
N PRO A 50 2.13 -1.70 -12.97
CA PRO A 50 3.30 -2.57 -13.09
C PRO A 50 3.63 -2.80 -14.58
N PHE A 51 4.21 -1.80 -15.22
CA PHE A 51 4.50 -1.81 -16.65
C PHE A 51 5.94 -1.37 -16.94
N ASP A 52 6.61 -2.08 -17.84
CA ASP A 52 7.94 -1.72 -18.32
C ASP A 52 8.20 -2.17 -19.77
N ALA A 53 7.17 -2.49 -20.56
CA ALA A 53 7.37 -2.94 -21.94
C ALA A 53 7.89 -1.82 -22.87
N ALA A 54 7.90 -0.57 -22.41
CA ALA A 54 8.42 0.59 -23.14
C ALA A 54 9.90 0.93 -22.81
N VAL A 55 10.58 0.16 -21.95
CA VAL A 55 11.99 0.44 -21.61
C VAL A 55 12.93 -0.05 -22.73
N THR A 56 14.00 0.70 -22.98
CA THR A 56 14.94 0.43 -24.08
C THR A 56 16.21 -0.32 -23.67
N ASN A 57 16.44 -0.51 -22.37
CA ASN A 57 17.65 -1.16 -21.85
C ASN A 57 17.30 -2.18 -20.75
N ARG A 58 17.29 -1.76 -19.47
CA ARG A 58 17.10 -2.69 -18.34
C ARG A 58 15.62 -2.78 -17.93
N PRO A 59 14.98 -3.96 -18.07
CA PRO A 59 13.64 -4.20 -17.53
C PRO A 59 13.67 -4.30 -16.00
N GLY A 60 12.48 -4.22 -15.38
CA GLY A 60 12.31 -4.38 -13.94
C GLY A 60 11.38 -3.36 -13.29
N ALA A 61 11.07 -2.25 -13.96
CA ALA A 61 10.18 -1.21 -13.42
C ALA A 61 8.76 -1.74 -13.13
N ARG A 62 8.33 -2.84 -13.78
CA ARG A 62 7.08 -3.53 -13.46
C ARG A 62 6.99 -4.00 -12.00
N PHE A 63 8.12 -4.24 -11.33
CA PHE A 63 8.17 -4.63 -9.92
C PHE A 63 8.14 -3.42 -8.96
N GLY A 64 8.33 -2.21 -9.49
CA GLY A 64 8.38 -0.95 -8.75
C GLY A 64 7.20 -0.73 -7.81
N PRO A 65 5.93 -0.87 -8.27
CA PRO A 65 4.79 -0.65 -7.39
C PRO A 65 4.78 -1.51 -6.11
N GLN A 66 5.21 -2.77 -6.20
CA GLN A 66 5.29 -3.64 -5.01
C GLN A 66 6.51 -3.32 -4.16
N ALA A 67 7.65 -2.96 -4.77
CA ALA A 67 8.84 -2.54 -4.06
C ALA A 67 8.62 -1.25 -3.26
N ILE A 68 7.95 -0.25 -3.86
CA ILE A 68 7.61 1.02 -3.20
C ILE A 68 6.69 0.78 -1.99
N ARG A 69 5.68 -0.10 -2.12
CA ARG A 69 4.82 -0.45 -0.97
C ARG A 69 5.61 -1.05 0.19
N ARG A 70 6.52 -1.98 -0.10
CA ARG A 70 7.42 -2.59 0.90
C ARG A 70 8.37 -1.59 1.56
N ALA A 71 8.82 -0.57 0.82
CA ALA A 71 9.72 0.46 1.34
C ALA A 71 8.99 1.56 2.13
N SER A 72 7.65 1.63 2.03
CA SER A 72 6.83 2.67 2.67
C SER A 72 6.27 2.29 4.05
N THR A 73 6.80 1.22 4.63
CA THR A 73 6.29 0.59 5.86
C THR A 73 6.87 1.17 7.14
#